data_AF-A0A0P1B991-F1
#
_entry.id   AF-A0A0P1B991-F1
#
_cell.length_a   1.000
_cell.length_b   1.000
_cell.length_c   1.000
_cell.angle_alpha   90.00
_cell.angle_beta   90.00
_cell.angle_gamma   90.00
#
_symmetry.space_group_name_H-M   'P 1'
#
loop_
_entity.id
_entity.type
_entity.pdbx_description
1 polymer ?
#
loop_
_entity_poly.entity_id
_entity_poly.type
_entity_poly.pdbx_seq_one_letter_code
_entity_poly.pdbx_strand_id
1 'polypeptide(L)'
;MAEQKQVGSSQHLTSRSPLYAVADFCLIPMGTPGTSVGPYIAECQRVLEKLVKRGDLRTYEMHGYGTNLEGTFAQVSAAIEQCHEAVHAKGAPRIATDIRIGTRTDKPAPTQGTPEQLTSDEQEKKEDWTAGLGENERKRESVRRILAGDA
;
A
#
# COMPACT_ATOMS: atom_id res chain seq x y z
N MET A 1 32.39 -40.75 -24.64
CA MET A 1 31.02 -40.38 -25.00
C MET A 1 30.20 -40.38 -23.73
N ALA A 2 29.89 -39.20 -23.20
CA ALA A 2 28.93 -39.00 -22.12
C ALA A 2 28.17 -37.70 -22.43
N GLU A 3 26.90 -37.87 -22.71
CA GLU A 3 25.95 -36.87 -23.20
C GLU A 3 25.62 -35.90 -22.06
N GLN A 4 26.11 -34.65 -22.18
CA GLN A 4 25.69 -33.57 -21.28
C GLN A 4 24.31 -33.11 -21.69
N LYS A 5 23.28 -33.56 -20.96
CA LYS A 5 21.91 -33.11 -21.12
C LYS A 5 21.81 -31.70 -20.53
N GLN A 6 21.78 -30.72 -21.42
CA GLN A 6 21.48 -29.31 -21.15
C GLN A 6 20.09 -29.21 -20.50
N VAL A 7 20.05 -28.99 -19.19
CA VAL A 7 18.79 -28.68 -18.50
C VAL A 7 18.49 -27.21 -18.77
N GLY A 8 17.47 -27.01 -19.61
CA GLY A 8 17.05 -25.72 -20.13
C GLY A 8 16.70 -24.71 -19.04
N SER A 9 17.01 -23.46 -19.34
CA SER A 9 16.64 -22.30 -18.54
C SER A 9 15.12 -22.25 -18.36
N SER A 10 14.65 -22.20 -17.12
CA SER A 10 13.27 -21.82 -16.81
C SER A 10 13.10 -20.32 -17.04
N GLN A 11 13.12 -19.89 -18.30
CA GLN A 11 12.66 -18.57 -18.71
C GLN A 11 11.17 -18.66 -18.97
N HIS A 12 10.37 -18.28 -17.97
CA HIS A 12 9.09 -17.61 -18.16
C HIS A 12 8.54 -17.17 -16.80
N LEU A 13 9.02 -16.01 -16.32
CA LEU A 13 8.17 -15.15 -15.51
C LEU A 13 7.89 -13.93 -16.38
N THR A 14 6.72 -13.92 -16.99
CA THR A 14 6.22 -12.84 -17.83
C THR A 14 6.37 -11.50 -17.11
N SER A 15 6.95 -10.51 -17.80
CA SER A 15 7.01 -9.10 -17.39
C SER A 15 5.60 -8.52 -17.22
N ARG A 16 4.94 -8.83 -16.11
CA ARG A 16 3.66 -8.25 -15.74
C ARG A 16 3.92 -7.02 -14.89
N SER A 17 3.40 -5.87 -15.32
CA SER A 17 3.43 -4.65 -14.51
C SER A 17 2.84 -4.94 -13.12
N PRO A 18 3.50 -4.53 -12.04
CA PRO A 18 3.04 -4.84 -10.69
C PRO A 18 1.68 -4.18 -10.44
N LEU A 19 0.76 -4.93 -9.84
CA LEU A 19 -0.58 -4.42 -9.50
C LEU A 19 -0.46 -3.33 -8.43
N TYR A 20 -1.10 -2.19 -8.66
CA TYR A 20 -1.29 -1.20 -7.60
C TYR A 20 -2.36 -1.69 -6.63
N ALA A 21 -2.05 -1.62 -5.34
CA ALA A 21 -2.90 -2.09 -4.27
C ALA A 21 -3.09 -0.99 -3.23
N VAL A 22 -4.32 -0.97 -2.71
CA VAL A 22 -4.69 -0.19 -1.54
C VAL A 22 -5.13 -1.19 -0.49
N ALA A 23 -4.52 -1.11 0.70
CA ALA A 23 -4.90 -1.95 1.82
C ALA A 23 -5.28 -1.11 3.03
N ASP A 24 -6.19 -1.63 3.83
CA ASP A 24 -6.29 -1.32 5.24
C ASP A 24 -5.95 -2.57 6.03
N PHE A 25 -5.05 -2.45 7.01
CA PHE A 25 -4.73 -3.56 7.91
C PHE A 25 -4.86 -3.16 9.37
N CYS A 26 -5.39 -4.08 10.17
CA CYS A 26 -5.47 -4.00 11.62
C CYS A 26 -4.60 -5.11 12.22
N LEU A 27 -3.48 -4.74 12.85
CA LEU A 27 -2.55 -5.69 13.48
C LEU A 27 -2.83 -5.80 14.97
N ILE A 28 -3.13 -7.01 15.44
CA ILE A 28 -3.60 -7.30 16.79
C ILE A 28 -2.59 -8.23 17.49
N PRO A 29 -1.66 -7.69 18.31
CA PRO A 29 -0.77 -8.52 19.12
C PRO A 29 -1.56 -9.20 20.23
N MET A 30 -1.27 -10.48 20.48
CA MET A 30 -1.95 -11.31 21.49
C MET A 30 -0.93 -11.97 22.41
N GLY A 31 -1.31 -12.14 23.67
CA GLY A 31 -0.42 -12.68 24.71
C GLY A 31 0.60 -11.66 25.22
N THR A 32 0.29 -10.37 25.12
CA THR A 32 1.12 -9.28 25.64
C THR A 32 0.95 -9.13 27.16
N PRO A 33 1.95 -8.59 27.90
CA PRO A 33 1.85 -8.42 29.36
C PRO A 33 0.74 -7.49 29.87
N GLY A 34 0.11 -6.73 28.97
CA GLY A 34 -0.98 -5.81 29.31
C GLY A 34 -1.88 -5.53 28.10
N THR A 35 -2.94 -4.76 28.32
CA THR A 35 -3.99 -4.46 27.33
C THR A 35 -3.61 -3.36 26.34
N SER A 36 -2.61 -2.54 26.67
CA SER A 36 -2.17 -1.46 25.79
C SER A 36 -1.37 -1.99 24.61
N VAL A 37 -1.92 -1.84 23.41
CA VAL A 37 -1.25 -2.24 22.15
C VAL A 37 -0.40 -1.13 21.53
N GLY A 38 -0.51 0.11 22.04
CA GLY A 38 0.17 1.29 21.51
C GLY A 38 1.69 1.11 21.29
N PRO A 39 2.46 0.51 22.22
CA PRO A 39 3.89 0.28 22.02
C PRO A 39 4.24 -0.60 20.81
N TYR A 40 3.36 -1.54 20.44
CA TYR A 40 3.54 -2.43 19.29
C TYR A 40 3.17 -1.72 17.99
N ILE A 41 2.04 -1.00 18.00
CA ILE A 41 1.61 -0.21 16.83
C ILE A 41 2.63 0.88 16.51
N ALA A 42 3.25 1.50 17.52
CA ALA A 42 4.33 2.46 17.31
C ALA A 42 5.53 1.87 16.54
N GLU A 43 5.87 0.58 16.73
CA GLU A 43 6.91 -0.05 15.92
C GLU A 43 6.47 -0.25 14.47
N CYS A 44 5.21 -0.61 14.24
CA CYS A 44 4.65 -0.69 12.89
C CYS A 44 4.78 0.66 12.18
N GLN A 45 4.42 1.77 12.84
CA GLN A 45 4.55 3.11 12.27
C GLN A 45 6.01 3.47 11.93
N ARG A 46 6.99 3.06 12.77
CA ARG A 46 8.42 3.27 12.46
C ARG A 46 8.89 2.44 11.26
N VAL A 47 8.38 1.22 11.09
CA VAL A 47 8.66 0.38 9.92
C VAL A 47 8.10 1.03 8.66
N LEU A 48 6.83 1.43 8.68
CA LEU A 48 6.15 2.04 7.54
C LEU A 48 6.82 3.35 7.11
N GLU A 49 7.17 4.21 8.06
CA GLU A 49 7.91 5.46 7.81
C GLU A 49 9.24 5.21 7.10
N LYS A 50 9.99 4.18 7.52
CA LYS A 50 11.25 3.81 6.86
C LYS A 50 11.02 3.30 5.44
N LEU A 51 9.97 2.49 5.23
CA LEU A 51 9.64 1.96 3.91
C LEU A 51 9.26 3.07 2.94
N VAL A 52 8.45 4.05 3.38
CA VAL A 52 8.12 5.22 2.55
C VAL A 52 9.36 6.03 2.22
N LYS A 53 10.23 6.31 3.21
CA LYS A 53 11.47 7.06 2.98
C LYS A 53 12.42 6.41 1.97
N ARG A 54 12.43 5.07 1.88
CA ARG A 54 13.25 4.32 0.93
C ARG A 54 12.57 4.12 -0.44
N GLY A 55 11.29 4.48 -0.58
CA GLY A 55 10.51 4.18 -1.78
C GLY A 55 10.01 2.73 -1.87
N ASP A 56 10.15 1.96 -0.79
CA ASP A 56 9.66 0.57 -0.71
C ASP A 56 8.16 0.49 -0.42
N LEU A 57 7.52 1.62 -0.12
CA LEU A 57 6.07 1.78 0.04
C LEU A 57 5.70 3.19 -0.46
N ARG A 58 4.55 3.38 -1.09
CA ARG A 58 4.18 4.72 -1.60
C ARG A 58 3.80 5.66 -0.46
N THR A 59 2.85 5.24 0.37
CA THR A 59 2.34 6.05 1.48
C THR A 59 1.63 5.16 2.51
N TYR A 60 1.47 5.68 3.72
CA TYR A 60 0.65 5.09 4.76
C TYR A 60 -0.10 6.18 5.54
N GLU A 61 -1.22 5.80 6.16
CA GLU A 61 -2.00 6.69 7.01
C GLU A 61 -2.65 5.89 8.14
N MET A 62 -2.33 6.22 9.39
CA MET A 62 -2.89 5.56 10.56
C MET A 62 -4.26 6.17 10.92
N HIS A 63 -5.20 5.32 11.33
CA HIS A 63 -6.47 5.73 11.93
C HIS A 63 -6.77 4.88 13.17
N GLY A 64 -7.89 5.14 13.86
CA GLY A 64 -8.20 4.53 15.15
C GLY A 64 -8.41 3.00 15.16
N TYR A 65 -8.45 2.34 14.00
CA TYR A 65 -8.74 0.90 13.89
C TYR A 65 -7.82 0.16 12.91
N GLY A 66 -6.76 0.81 12.43
CA GLY A 66 -5.92 0.25 11.38
C GLY A 66 -4.96 1.26 10.79
N THR A 67 -4.30 0.85 9.72
CA THR A 67 -3.43 1.70 8.92
C THR A 67 -3.68 1.42 7.45
N ASN A 68 -3.98 2.48 6.72
CA ASN A 68 -4.12 2.42 5.28
C ASN A 68 -2.73 2.45 4.63
N LEU A 69 -2.53 1.62 3.61
CA LEU A 69 -1.30 1.50 2.83
C LEU A 69 -1.62 1.66 1.35
N GLU A 70 -0.71 2.27 0.61
CA GLU A 70 -0.73 2.25 -0.84
C GLU A 70 0.65 1.91 -1.42
N GLY A 71 0.66 1.22 -2.56
CA GLY A 71 1.86 0.83 -3.26
C GLY A 71 1.57 -0.29 -4.25
N THR A 72 2.59 -0.98 -4.73
CA THR A 72 2.37 -2.25 -5.42
C THR A 72 1.88 -3.32 -4.43
N PHE A 73 1.19 -4.34 -4.91
CA PHE A 73 0.71 -5.44 -4.09
C PHE A 73 1.85 -6.10 -3.29
N ALA A 74 3.03 -6.25 -3.92
CA ALA A 74 4.22 -6.78 -3.27
C ALA A 74 4.75 -5.86 -2.16
N GLN A 75 4.86 -4.55 -2.43
CA GLN A 75 5.28 -3.56 -1.43
C GLN A 75 4.34 -3.54 -0.21
N VAL A 76 3.03 -3.51 -0.45
CA VAL A 76 2.02 -3.51 0.62
C VAL A 76 2.11 -4.79 1.46
N SER A 77 2.24 -5.95 0.81
CA SER A 77 2.34 -7.23 1.51
C SER A 77 3.62 -7.30 2.36
N ALA A 78 4.76 -6.89 1.80
CA ALA A 78 6.05 -6.85 2.49
C ALA A 78 6.06 -5.84 3.65
N ALA A 79 5.31 -4.74 3.54
CA ALA A 79 5.16 -3.77 4.62
C ALA A 79 4.40 -4.36 5.82
N ILE A 80 3.32 -5.09 5.56
CA ILE A 80 2.54 -5.79 6.59
C ILE A 80 3.40 -6.87 7.26
N GLU A 81 4.14 -7.67 6.49
CA GLU A 81 5.07 -8.67 7.02
C GLU A 81 6.12 -8.06 7.95
N GLN A 82 6.79 -6.99 7.54
CA GLN A 82 7.80 -6.32 8.37
C GLN A 82 7.20 -5.71 9.65
N CYS A 83 5.91 -5.33 9.63
CA CYS A 83 5.21 -4.93 10.85
C CYS A 83 5.02 -6.12 11.81
N HIS A 84 4.68 -7.31 11.29
CA HIS A 84 4.63 -8.53 12.10
C HIS A 84 5.99 -8.87 12.71
N GLU A 85 7.06 -8.81 11.93
CA GLU A 85 8.43 -9.07 12.40
C GLU A 85 8.81 -8.12 13.54
N ALA A 86 8.56 -6.82 13.37
CA ALA A 86 8.86 -5.81 14.40
C ALA A 86 8.07 -6.03 15.69
N VAL A 87 6.80 -6.44 15.58
CA VAL A 87 5.93 -6.73 16.73
C VAL A 87 6.32 -8.04 17.43
N HIS A 88 6.74 -9.06 16.68
CA HIS A 88 7.32 -10.28 17.26
C HIS A 88 8.65 -9.99 17.96
N ALA A 89 9.51 -9.14 17.40
CA ALA A 89 10.76 -8.70 18.04
C ALA A 89 10.53 -7.94 19.35
N LYS A 90 9.35 -7.32 19.54
CA LYS A 90 8.88 -6.74 20.80
C LYS A 90 8.40 -7.75 21.84
N GLY A 91 8.35 -9.03 21.49
CA GLY A 91 7.95 -10.11 22.39
C GLY A 91 6.47 -10.49 22.34
N ALA A 92 5.69 -10.00 21.36
CA ALA A 92 4.34 -10.51 21.15
C ALA A 92 4.41 -11.96 20.61
N PRO A 93 3.91 -12.97 21.34
CA PRO A 93 4.04 -14.37 20.92
C PRO A 93 3.13 -14.73 19.75
N ARG A 94 2.05 -13.97 19.52
CA ARG A 94 1.10 -14.21 18.43
C ARG A 94 0.55 -12.88 17.92
N ILE A 95 0.28 -12.82 16.62
CA ILE A 95 -0.39 -11.70 15.96
C ILE A 95 -1.57 -12.25 15.17
N ALA A 96 -2.72 -11.59 15.28
CA ALA A 96 -3.83 -11.73 14.33
C ALA A 96 -3.91 -10.44 13.51
N THR A 97 -4.20 -10.55 12.22
CA THR A 97 -4.27 -9.38 11.36
C THR A 97 -5.46 -9.48 10.42
N ASP A 98 -6.29 -8.46 10.42
CA ASP A 98 -7.38 -8.29 9.47
C ASP A 98 -6.90 -7.39 8.34
N ILE A 99 -7.05 -7.84 7.09
CA ILE A 99 -6.59 -7.10 5.91
C ILE A 99 -7.75 -6.97 4.93
N ARG A 100 -8.08 -5.72 4.57
CA ARG A 100 -8.91 -5.41 3.40
C ARG A 100 -8.00 -4.82 2.34
N ILE A 101 -7.70 -5.61 1.31
CA ILE A 101 -6.82 -5.20 0.20
C ILE A 101 -7.57 -5.27 -1.12
N GLY A 102 -7.40 -4.25 -1.96
CA GLY A 102 -8.08 -4.16 -3.25
C GLY A 102 -7.16 -3.64 -4.35
N THR A 103 -7.44 -4.09 -5.57
CA THR A 103 -6.81 -3.65 -6.81
C THR A 103 -7.89 -3.28 -7.82
N ARG A 104 -7.61 -2.36 -8.75
CA ARG A 104 -8.54 -1.97 -9.81
C ARG A 104 -7.80 -1.79 -11.13
N THR A 105 -8.51 -1.90 -12.25
CA THR A 105 -7.96 -1.74 -13.60
C THR A 105 -8.68 -0.68 -14.43
N ASP A 106 -9.79 -0.15 -13.93
CA ASP A 106 -10.60 0.87 -14.61
C ASP A 106 -10.01 2.29 -14.49
N LYS A 107 -9.02 2.49 -13.62
CA LYS A 107 -8.27 3.75 -13.45
C LYS A 107 -6.77 3.47 -13.36
N PRO A 108 -5.92 4.37 -13.89
CA PRO A 108 -4.48 4.26 -13.70
C PRO A 108 -4.11 4.42 -12.22
N ALA A 109 -2.98 3.84 -11.84
CA ALA A 109 -2.39 4.08 -10.52
C ALA A 109 -2.07 5.57 -10.35
N PRO A 110 -2.20 6.13 -9.12
CA PRO A 110 -1.80 7.51 -8.88
C PRO A 110 -0.34 7.74 -9.29
N THR A 111 -0.08 8.69 -10.19
CA THR A 111 1.29 9.07 -10.58
C THR A 111 1.98 9.72 -9.37
N GLN A 112 3.28 9.47 -9.13
CA GLN A 112 4.04 10.34 -8.25
C GLN A 112 4.31 11.63 -9.02
N GLY A 113 3.97 12.78 -8.43
CA GLY A 113 3.83 14.06 -9.12
C GLY A 113 4.83 14.30 -10.26
N THR A 114 4.34 14.20 -11.49
CA THR A 114 4.77 15.00 -12.63
C THR A 114 3.55 15.09 -13.54
N PRO A 115 3.04 16.29 -13.86
CA PRO A 115 1.98 16.42 -14.83
C PRO A 115 2.57 16.03 -16.18
N GLU A 116 2.29 14.80 -16.60
CA GLU A 116 2.56 14.34 -17.96
C GLU A 116 1.85 15.32 -18.90
N GLN A 117 2.58 15.85 -19.88
CA GLN A 117 2.12 16.92 -20.76
C GLN A 117 0.77 16.55 -21.39
N LEU A 118 -0.30 17.10 -20.81
CA LEU A 118 -1.62 17.11 -21.39
C LEU A 118 -1.51 17.88 -22.71
N THR A 119 -1.93 17.25 -23.80
CA THR A 119 -2.08 17.94 -25.09
C THR A 119 -3.08 19.08 -24.90
N SER A 120 -2.84 20.21 -25.55
CA SER A 120 -3.61 21.46 -25.44
C SER A 120 -5.13 21.32 -25.60
N ASP A 121 -5.60 20.20 -26.16
CA ASP A 121 -7.01 19.95 -26.44
C ASP A 121 -7.80 19.37 -25.23
N GLU A 122 -7.12 19.01 -24.13
CA GLU A 122 -7.77 18.49 -22.89
C GLU A 122 -7.96 19.55 -21.80
N GLN A 123 -7.55 20.80 -22.04
CA GLN A 123 -7.50 21.88 -21.04
C GLN A 123 -8.86 22.48 -20.64
N GLU A 124 -9.98 22.05 -21.24
CA GLU A 124 -11.32 22.64 -20.97
C GLU A 124 -12.28 21.78 -20.12
N LYS A 125 -11.82 20.71 -19.46
CA LYS A 125 -12.66 19.97 -18.49
C LYS A 125 -12.16 20.20 -17.08
N LYS A 126 -13.08 20.71 -16.21
CA LYS A 126 -13.03 20.78 -14.73
C LYS A 126 -11.67 20.41 -14.15
N GLU A 127 -11.00 21.35 -13.47
CA GLU A 127 -9.84 21.09 -12.60
C GLU A 127 -9.91 19.66 -12.04
N ASP A 128 -9.01 18.78 -12.48
CA ASP A 128 -9.02 17.38 -12.05
C ASP A 128 -8.71 17.35 -10.57
N TRP A 129 -9.76 17.36 -9.75
CA TRP A 129 -9.67 17.38 -8.28
C TRP A 129 -8.95 16.14 -7.73
N THR A 130 -8.69 15.13 -8.56
CA THR A 130 -7.96 13.92 -8.18
C THR A 130 -6.45 14.01 -8.40
N ALA A 131 -5.96 15.11 -8.99
CA ALA A 131 -4.56 15.33 -9.27
C ALA A 131 -3.72 15.36 -7.98
N GLY A 132 -2.65 14.57 -7.93
CA GLY A 132 -1.74 14.48 -6.79
C GLY A 132 -2.23 13.63 -5.60
N LEU A 133 -3.53 13.30 -5.54
CA LEU A 133 -4.11 12.54 -4.43
C LEU A 133 -3.83 11.03 -4.55
N GLY A 134 -3.58 10.39 -3.41
CA GLY A 134 -3.59 8.92 -3.29
C GLY A 134 -5.01 8.34 -3.48
N GLU A 135 -5.13 7.03 -3.68
CA GLU A 135 -6.44 6.41 -3.91
C GLU A 135 -7.34 6.44 -2.66
N ASN A 136 -6.77 6.33 -1.45
CA ASN A 136 -7.50 6.53 -0.20
C ASN A 136 -8.01 7.97 -0.06
N GLU A 137 -7.18 8.93 -0.46
CA GLU A 137 -7.51 10.34 -0.40
C GLU A 137 -8.59 10.71 -1.40
N ARG A 138 -8.51 10.20 -2.64
CA ARG A 138 -9.56 10.34 -3.66
C ARG A 138 -10.91 9.84 -3.16
N LYS A 139 -10.95 8.71 -2.45
CA LYS A 139 -12.20 8.18 -1.87
C LYS A 139 -12.79 9.12 -0.83
N ARG A 140 -11.96 9.63 0.10
CA ARG A 140 -12.42 10.57 1.13
C ARG A 140 -12.91 11.87 0.52
N GLU A 141 -12.16 12.41 -0.43
CA GLU A 141 -12.48 13.68 -1.07
C GLU A 141 -13.73 13.57 -1.95
N SER A 142 -13.92 12.45 -2.66
CA SER A 142 -15.17 12.18 -3.39
C SER A 142 -16.39 12.28 -2.47
N VAL A 143 -16.32 11.70 -1.27
CA VAL A 143 -17.43 11.75 -0.31
C VAL A 143 -17.65 13.19 0.18
N ARG A 144 -16.57 13.93 0.51
CA ARG A 144 -16.69 15.34 0.94
C ARG A 144 -17.36 16.21 -0.12
N ARG A 145 -16.96 16.07 -1.39
CA ARG A 145 -17.56 16.82 -2.49
C ARG A 145 -19.03 16.48 -2.70
N ILE A 146 -19.41 15.21 -2.61
CA ILE A 146 -20.82 14.79 -2.66
C ILE A 146 -21.62 15.43 -1.52
N LEU A 147 -21.07 15.43 -0.30
CA LEU A 147 -21.72 16.04 0.87
C LEU A 147 -21.82 17.57 0.76
N ALA A 148 -20.87 18.21 0.08
CA ALA A 148 -20.88 19.66 -0.18
C ALA A 148 -21.82 20.08 -1.32
N GLY A 149 -22.33 19.13 -2.12
CA GLY A 149 -23.12 19.42 -3.32
C GLY A 149 -22.28 19.76 -4.56
N ASP A 150 -20.98 19.46 -4.53
CA ASP A 150 -19.98 19.82 -5.56
C ASP A 150 -19.73 18.69 -6.59
N ALA A 151 -20.55 17.63 -6.58
CA ALA A 151 -20.38 16.42 -7.38
C ALA A 151 -21.02 16.51 -8.78
#